data_AF-A0A089LR87-F1
#
_entry.id   AF-A0A089LR87-F1
#
_cell.length_a   1.000
_cell.length_b   1.000
_cell.length_c   1.000
_cell.angle_alpha   90.00
_cell.angle_beta   90.00
_cell.angle_gamma   90.00
#
_symmetry.space_group_name_H-M   'P 1'
#
loop_
_entity.id
_entity.type
_entity.pdbx_description
1 polymer ?
#
loop_
_entity_poly.entity_id
_entity_poly.type
_entity_poly.pdbx_seq_one_letter_code
_entity_poly.pdbx_strand_id
1 'polypeptide(L)'
;MNYGSTACALEYAGRGAISEWVQLFLRNDGKNVVFADGLLLEPRYYAGPVQTDISLFGIEEGAPSYVKGADEIEYFFQVVEGMKRIWADWDFPPLIVNYCGGRFEINDGRHRNVALHQMGIKLAPDIFWTSSEEDRDYILEYIRRCS
;
A
#
# COMPACT_ATOMS: atom_id res chain seq x y z
N MET A 1 -10.32 -14.70 -9.24
CA MET A 1 -9.28 -13.89 -9.91
C MET A 1 -8.34 -13.41 -8.82
N ASN A 2 -7.03 -13.50 -9.01
CA ASN A 2 -6.05 -12.95 -8.07
C ASN A 2 -5.77 -11.50 -8.49
N TYR A 3 -6.12 -10.54 -7.64
CA TYR A 3 -5.87 -9.11 -7.86
C TYR A 3 -4.57 -8.65 -7.20
N GLY A 4 -4.02 -9.46 -6.29
CA GLY A 4 -2.88 -9.14 -5.43
C GLY A 4 -1.52 -9.14 -6.13
N SER A 5 -1.41 -8.43 -7.26
CA SER A 5 -0.16 -8.27 -8.02
C SER A 5 -0.02 -6.86 -8.59
N THR A 6 1.21 -6.37 -8.73
CA THR A 6 1.48 -5.05 -9.30
C THR A 6 1.14 -5.02 -10.79
N ALA A 7 1.39 -6.11 -11.53
CA ALA A 7 1.00 -6.20 -12.93
C ALA A 7 -0.53 -6.02 -13.12
N CYS A 8 -1.34 -6.65 -12.27
CA CYS A 8 -2.79 -6.49 -12.30
C CYS A 8 -3.20 -5.03 -11.99
N ALA A 9 -2.59 -4.42 -10.97
CA ALA A 9 -2.86 -3.03 -10.62
C ALA A 9 -2.53 -2.05 -11.76
N LEU A 10 -1.42 -2.28 -12.47
CA LEU A 10 -1.01 -1.50 -13.64
C LEU A 10 -1.99 -1.65 -14.81
N GLU A 11 -2.54 -2.85 -15.04
CA GLU A 11 -3.55 -3.09 -16.08
C GLU A 11 -4.82 -2.26 -15.82
N TYR A 12 -5.30 -2.24 -14.58
CA TYR A 12 -6.45 -1.43 -14.17
C TYR A 12 -6.16 0.07 -14.28
N ALA A 13 -4.99 0.51 -13.83
CA ALA A 13 -4.56 1.90 -13.96
C ALA A 13 -4.51 2.37 -15.42
N GLY A 14 -3.98 1.54 -16.34
CA GLY A 14 -3.92 1.84 -17.77
C GLY A 14 -5.28 2.05 -18.45
N ARG A 15 -6.37 1.58 -17.81
CA ARG A 15 -7.76 1.77 -18.28
C ARG A 15 -8.52 2.83 -17.49
N GLY A 16 -7.86 3.53 -16.56
CA GLY A 16 -8.50 4.50 -15.66
C GLY A 16 -9.36 3.87 -14.56
N ALA A 17 -9.15 2.60 -14.25
CA ALA A 17 -9.96 1.81 -13.32
C ALA A 17 -9.23 1.47 -12.00
N ILE A 18 -8.26 2.28 -11.58
CA ILE A 18 -7.45 1.97 -10.38
C ILE A 18 -8.28 1.92 -9.08
N SER A 19 -9.32 2.73 -8.96
CA SER A 19 -10.24 2.70 -7.83
C SER A 19 -11.01 1.37 -7.73
N GLU A 20 -11.34 0.77 -8.87
CA GLU A 20 -11.97 -0.55 -8.95
C GLU A 20 -11.00 -1.64 -8.48
N TRP A 21 -9.74 -1.60 -8.93
CA TRP A 21 -8.71 -2.52 -8.46
C TRP A 21 -8.53 -2.44 -6.94
N VAL A 22 -8.48 -1.23 -6.37
CA VAL A 22 -8.35 -1.05 -4.91
C VAL A 22 -9.51 -1.73 -4.18
N GLN A 23 -10.75 -1.54 -4.64
CA GLN A 23 -11.92 -2.21 -4.05
C GLN A 23 -11.85 -3.74 -4.18
N LEU A 24 -11.50 -4.25 -5.36
CA LEU A 24 -11.41 -5.68 -5.61
C LEU A 24 -10.29 -6.32 -4.78
N PHE A 25 -9.12 -5.72 -4.73
CA PHE A 25 -7.99 -6.20 -3.94
C PHE A 25 -8.31 -6.23 -2.45
N LEU A 26 -8.76 -5.11 -1.87
CA LEU A 26 -9.03 -5.01 -0.43
C LEU A 26 -10.13 -6.00 0.01
N ARG A 27 -11.15 -6.25 -0.81
CA ARG A 27 -12.23 -7.19 -0.48
C ARG A 27 -11.87 -8.66 -0.68
N ASN A 28 -10.83 -8.96 -1.46
CA ASN A 28 -10.39 -10.31 -1.76
C ASN A 28 -9.01 -10.58 -1.14
N ASP A 29 -7.93 -10.38 -1.89
CA ASP A 29 -6.58 -10.79 -1.49
C ASP A 29 -6.04 -10.01 -0.28
N GLY A 30 -6.38 -8.71 -0.18
CA GLY A 30 -5.96 -7.84 0.93
C GLY A 30 -6.74 -8.08 2.24
N LYS A 31 -7.94 -8.68 2.17
CA LYS A 31 -8.81 -9.00 3.32
C LYS A 31 -9.07 -7.82 4.28
N ASN A 32 -9.16 -6.61 3.73
CA ASN A 32 -9.34 -5.36 4.47
C ASN A 32 -10.65 -4.66 4.07
N VAL A 33 -11.76 -5.37 4.33
CA VAL A 33 -13.12 -4.94 3.94
C VAL A 33 -13.53 -3.64 4.60
N VAL A 34 -13.14 -3.43 5.88
CA VAL A 34 -13.44 -2.19 6.61
C VAL A 34 -12.83 -0.98 5.92
N PHE A 35 -11.58 -1.09 5.46
CA PHE A 35 -10.95 -0.01 4.70
C PHE A 35 -11.61 0.18 3.33
N ALA A 36 -11.96 -0.91 2.64
CA ALA A 36 -12.68 -0.85 1.37
C ALA A 36 -14.03 -0.10 1.51
N ASP A 37 -14.79 -0.38 2.57
CA ASP A 37 -16.04 0.31 2.86
C ASP A 37 -15.80 1.80 3.21
N GLY A 38 -14.76 2.10 3.99
CA GLY A 38 -14.38 3.46 4.35
C GLY A 38 -14.01 4.34 3.15
N LEU A 39 -13.43 3.76 2.10
CA LEU A 39 -13.11 4.46 0.85
C LEU A 39 -14.35 4.84 0.02
N LEU A 40 -15.51 4.24 0.29
CA LEU A 40 -16.77 4.53 -0.41
C LEU A 40 -17.63 5.60 0.27
N LEU A 41 -17.24 6.06 1.46
CA LEU A 41 -18.00 7.07 2.22
C LEU A 41 -18.01 8.44 1.54
N GLU A 42 -17.00 8.74 0.73
CA GLU A 42 -16.90 9.96 -0.07
C GLU A 42 -16.07 9.70 -1.34
N PRO A 43 -16.11 10.61 -2.32
CA PRO A 43 -15.20 10.57 -3.46
C PRO A 43 -13.72 10.54 -3.03
N ARG A 44 -12.89 9.84 -3.81
CA ARG A 44 -11.46 9.67 -3.56
C ARG A 44 -10.68 9.95 -4.84
N TYR A 45 -9.52 10.56 -4.68
CA TYR A 45 -8.53 10.66 -5.72
C TYR A 45 -7.51 9.54 -5.56
N TYR A 46 -7.12 8.91 -6.66
CA TYR A 46 -6.12 7.85 -6.68
C TYR A 46 -5.03 8.17 -7.70
N ALA A 47 -3.79 7.83 -7.39
CA ALA A 47 -2.66 7.94 -8.31
C ALA A 47 -1.71 6.74 -8.18
N GLY A 48 -1.17 6.29 -9.30
CA GLY A 48 -0.34 5.08 -9.38
C GLY A 48 -1.07 3.90 -10.05
N PRO A 49 -0.51 2.67 -9.98
CA PRO A 49 0.71 2.32 -9.26
C PRO A 49 1.96 3.02 -9.80
N VAL A 50 2.86 3.43 -8.92
CA VAL A 50 4.15 4.04 -9.28
C VAL A 50 5.24 3.62 -8.31
N GLN A 51 6.47 3.46 -8.79
CA GLN A 51 7.62 3.16 -7.93
C GLN A 51 8.01 4.41 -7.13
N THR A 52 8.00 4.35 -5.79
CA THR A 52 8.44 5.48 -4.95
C THR A 52 9.34 5.06 -3.79
N ASP A 53 10.02 6.04 -3.19
CA ASP A 53 10.89 5.81 -2.02
C ASP A 53 10.04 5.64 -0.74
N ILE A 54 9.91 4.40 -0.29
CA ILE A 54 9.11 4.02 0.88
C ILE A 54 9.76 4.43 2.22
N SER A 55 11.00 4.95 2.20
CA SER A 55 11.62 5.52 3.41
C SER A 55 10.97 6.83 3.86
N LEU A 56 10.18 7.45 2.98
CA LEU A 56 9.34 8.61 3.30
C LEU A 56 8.07 8.22 4.06
N PHE A 57 7.69 6.95 4.01
CA PHE A 57 6.53 6.44 4.73
C PHE A 57 6.95 6.12 6.15
N GLY A 58 6.19 6.62 7.13
CA GLY A 58 6.48 6.36 8.53
C GLY A 58 6.52 4.85 8.82
N ILE A 59 7.59 4.41 9.48
CA ILE A 59 7.70 3.05 10.00
C ILE A 59 7.65 3.15 11.52
N GLU A 60 6.67 2.49 12.11
CA GLU A 60 6.76 2.13 13.53
C GLU A 60 7.77 0.98 13.68
N GLU A 61 8.77 1.12 14.56
CA GLU A 61 9.69 0.04 14.87
C GLU A 61 8.94 -1.12 15.57
N GLY A 62 9.22 -2.35 15.14
CA GLY A 62 8.59 -3.54 15.72
C GLY A 62 7.20 -3.85 15.14
N ALA A 63 6.43 -4.63 15.89
CA ALA A 63 5.04 -4.91 15.54
C ALA A 63 4.22 -3.62 15.67
N PRO A 64 3.16 -3.44 14.85
CA PRO A 64 2.31 -2.26 14.95
C PRO A 64 1.72 -2.10 16.36
N SER A 65 1.62 -0.87 16.88
CA SER A 65 1.11 -0.57 18.24
C SER A 65 -0.28 -1.11 18.56
N TYR A 66 -1.09 -1.35 17.53
CA TYR A 66 -2.41 -1.95 17.68
C TYR A 66 -2.36 -3.47 17.93
N VAL A 67 -1.23 -4.12 17.66
CA VAL A 67 -0.97 -5.54 17.94
C VAL A 67 -0.34 -5.64 19.33
N LYS A 68 -1.05 -6.26 20.28
CA LYS A 68 -0.62 -6.29 21.70
C LYS A 68 -0.37 -7.70 22.22
N GLY A 69 -0.98 -8.73 21.62
CA GLY A 69 -0.80 -10.11 22.04
C GLY A 69 0.57 -10.66 21.62
N ALA A 70 1.25 -11.39 22.50
CA ALA A 70 2.54 -12.02 22.17
C ALA A 70 2.43 -12.94 20.94
N ASP A 71 1.38 -13.77 20.89
CA ASP A 71 1.10 -14.67 19.77
C ASP A 71 0.79 -13.90 18.47
N GLU A 72 0.10 -12.75 18.57
CA GLU A 72 -0.21 -11.92 17.41
C GLU A 72 1.04 -11.21 16.86
N ILE A 73 1.93 -10.77 17.76
CA ILE A 73 3.24 -10.22 17.41
C ILE A 73 4.09 -11.28 16.71
N GLU A 74 4.13 -12.50 17.27
CA GLU A 74 4.85 -13.61 16.65
C GLU A 74 4.29 -13.93 15.26
N TYR A 75 2.96 -14.06 15.14
CA TYR A 75 2.30 -14.30 13.87
C TYR A 75 2.59 -13.19 12.85
N PHE A 76 2.57 -11.92 13.27
CA PHE A 76 2.92 -10.79 12.41
C PHE A 76 4.31 -10.96 11.81
N PHE A 77 5.32 -11.30 12.64
CA PHE A 77 6.68 -11.49 12.15
C PHE A 77 6.86 -12.78 11.36
N GLN A 78 6.11 -13.85 11.65
CA GLN A 78 6.08 -15.05 10.81
C GLN A 78 5.62 -14.73 9.38
N VAL A 79 4.59 -13.88 9.24
CA VAL A 79 4.11 -13.41 7.93
C VAL A 79 5.18 -12.57 7.23
N VAL A 80 5.85 -11.65 7.94
CA VAL A 80 6.97 -10.85 7.40
C VAL A 80 8.09 -11.74 6.89
N GLU A 81 8.54 -12.72 7.68
CA GLU A 81 9.59 -13.66 7.26
C GLU A 81 9.17 -14.53 6.08
N GLY A 82 7.90 -14.92 6.01
CA GLY A 82 7.33 -15.61 4.85
C GLY A 82 7.46 -14.78 3.57
N MET A 83 7.09 -13.50 3.62
CA MET A 83 7.21 -12.57 2.48
C MET A 83 8.66 -12.40 2.03
N LYS A 84 9.61 -12.25 2.96
CA LYS A 84 11.03 -12.09 2.66
C LYS A 84 11.59 -13.28 1.87
N ARG A 85 11.14 -14.51 2.17
CA ARG A 85 11.62 -15.74 1.50
C ARG A 85 11.19 -15.84 0.04
N ILE A 86 10.00 -15.33 -0.30
CA ILE A 86 9.44 -15.41 -1.67
C ILE A 86 9.63 -14.12 -2.46
N TRP A 87 10.25 -13.11 -1.87
CA TRP A 87 10.35 -11.75 -2.43
C TRP A 87 10.82 -11.71 -3.88
N ALA A 88 11.88 -12.45 -4.23
CA ALA A 88 12.48 -12.42 -5.55
C ALA A 88 11.55 -12.89 -6.68
N ASP A 89 10.58 -13.75 -6.35
CA ASP A 89 9.68 -14.40 -7.31
C ASP A 89 8.24 -13.89 -7.20
N TRP A 90 7.96 -12.95 -6.28
CA TRP A 90 6.61 -12.50 -5.97
C TRP A 90 6.32 -11.12 -6.58
N ASP A 91 5.43 -11.11 -7.58
CA ASP A 91 4.74 -9.89 -8.03
C ASP A 91 3.72 -9.47 -6.94
N PHE A 92 4.21 -8.79 -5.92
CA PHE A 92 3.42 -8.38 -4.77
C PHE A 92 2.47 -7.22 -5.13
N PRO A 93 1.33 -7.09 -4.43
CA PRO A 93 0.43 -5.96 -4.66
C PRO A 93 1.10 -4.64 -4.22
N PRO A 94 0.79 -3.51 -4.86
CA PRO A 94 1.26 -2.20 -4.41
C PRO A 94 0.87 -1.90 -2.96
N LEU A 95 1.65 -1.08 -2.27
CA LEU A 95 1.20 -0.49 -1.00
C LEU A 95 0.06 0.51 -1.28
N ILE A 96 -0.91 0.60 -0.37
CA ILE A 96 -1.97 1.62 -0.47
C ILE A 96 -1.71 2.67 0.59
N VAL A 97 -1.41 3.88 0.12
CA VAL A 97 -0.85 4.96 0.92
C VAL A 97 -1.77 6.17 0.87
N ASN A 98 -2.27 6.62 2.02
CA ASN A 98 -2.92 7.91 2.12
C ASN A 98 -1.89 9.04 2.14
N TYR A 99 -2.20 10.14 1.46
CA TYR A 99 -1.56 11.42 1.71
C TYR A 99 -2.61 12.42 2.20
N CYS A 100 -2.33 13.01 3.35
CA CYS A 100 -3.19 14.01 3.99
C CYS A 100 -2.32 15.03 4.74
N GLY A 101 -2.40 16.30 4.33
CA GLY A 101 -1.82 17.40 5.10
C GLY A 101 -0.31 17.29 5.36
N GLY A 102 0.46 16.82 4.37
CA GLY A 102 1.93 16.71 4.48
C GLY A 102 2.44 15.37 5.00
N ARG A 103 1.58 14.38 5.23
CA ARG A 103 1.97 13.08 5.78
C ARG A 103 1.51 11.92 4.90
N PHE A 104 2.42 10.97 4.68
CA PHE A 104 2.11 9.67 4.10
C PHE A 104 1.79 8.65 5.19
N GLU A 105 0.72 7.87 4.99
CA GLU A 105 0.29 6.80 5.88
C GLU A 105 -0.05 5.54 5.09
N ILE A 106 0.53 4.40 5.47
CA ILE A 106 0.20 3.12 4.84
C ILE A 106 -1.08 2.57 5.47
N ASN A 107 -2.13 2.46 4.66
CA ASN A 107 -3.41 1.88 5.10
C ASN A 107 -3.54 0.40 4.71
N ASP A 108 -2.80 -0.05 3.70
CA ASP A 108 -2.67 -1.46 3.37
C ASP A 108 -1.25 -1.83 2.93
N GLY A 109 -0.76 -2.99 3.38
CA GLY A 109 0.60 -3.45 3.10
C GLY A 109 1.59 -3.28 4.25
N ARG A 110 1.13 -3.15 5.50
CA ARG A 110 2.01 -3.01 6.68
C ARG A 110 3.07 -4.12 6.79
N HIS A 111 2.69 -5.39 6.63
CA HIS A 111 3.65 -6.52 6.63
C HIS A 111 4.68 -6.39 5.50
N ARG A 112 4.23 -6.03 4.29
CA ARG A 112 5.09 -5.81 3.12
C ARG A 112 6.08 -4.68 3.39
N ASN A 113 5.63 -3.53 3.88
CA ASN A 113 6.49 -2.41 4.22
C ASN A 113 7.58 -2.80 5.23
N VAL A 114 7.21 -3.51 6.30
CA VAL A 114 8.20 -4.00 7.28
C VAL A 114 9.21 -4.96 6.64
N ALA A 115 8.76 -5.90 5.81
CA ALA A 115 9.64 -6.81 5.08
C ALA A 115 10.64 -6.06 4.19
N LEU A 116 10.16 -5.10 3.40
CA LEU A 116 10.96 -4.28 2.49
C LEU A 116 12.06 -3.53 3.25
N HIS A 117 11.69 -2.87 4.35
CA HIS A 117 12.64 -2.14 5.19
C HIS A 117 13.69 -3.04 5.83
N GLN A 118 13.30 -4.22 6.34
CA GLN A 118 14.25 -5.20 6.88
C GLN A 118 15.20 -5.76 5.81
N MET A 119 14.78 -5.78 4.55
CA MET A 119 15.60 -6.18 3.40
C MET A 119 16.46 -5.04 2.84
N GLY A 120 16.33 -3.81 3.38
CA GLY A 120 17.03 -2.63 2.88
C GLY A 120 16.51 -2.12 1.52
N ILE A 121 15.28 -2.52 1.14
CA ILE A 121 14.65 -2.12 -0.11
C ILE A 121 13.91 -0.81 0.12
N LYS A 122 14.24 0.19 -0.71
CA LYS A 122 13.68 1.53 -0.62
C LYS A 122 12.63 1.85 -1.68
N LEU A 123 12.62 1.12 -2.80
CA LEU A 123 11.68 1.37 -3.89
C LEU A 123 10.63 0.27 -3.91
N ALA A 124 9.36 0.68 -3.93
CA ALA A 124 8.22 -0.22 -4.04
C ALA A 124 7.13 0.42 -4.92
N PRO A 125 6.24 -0.38 -5.53
CA PRO A 125 5.06 0.12 -6.20
C PRO A 125 4.03 0.56 -5.16
N ASP A 126 3.53 1.77 -5.32
CA ASP A 126 2.58 2.40 -4.41
C ASP A 126 1.39 2.95 -5.18
N ILE A 127 0.21 2.85 -4.57
CA ILE A 127 -1.01 3.55 -4.97
C ILE A 127 -1.32 4.58 -3.90
N PHE A 128 -1.30 5.84 -4.28
CA PHE A 128 -1.67 6.95 -3.42
C PHE A 128 -3.17 7.20 -3.48
N TRP A 129 -3.75 7.60 -2.35
CA TRP A 129 -5.12 8.08 -2.31
C TRP A 129 -5.29 9.27 -1.36
N THR A 130 -6.28 10.11 -1.64
CA THR A 130 -6.66 11.26 -0.78
C THR A 130 -8.12 11.68 -1.01
N SER A 131 -8.66 12.48 -0.08
CA SER A 131 -10.01 13.07 -0.16
C SER A 131 -9.99 14.53 -0.64
N SER A 132 -8.85 15.22 -0.64
CA SER A 132 -8.78 16.64 -0.99
C SER A 132 -8.14 16.88 -2.37
N GLU A 133 -8.57 17.92 -3.08
CA GLU A 133 -7.98 18.30 -4.37
C GLU A 133 -6.56 18.86 -4.20
N GLU A 134 -6.30 19.57 -3.10
CA GLU A 134 -4.98 20.11 -2.78
C GLU A 134 -3.96 18.97 -2.59
N ASP A 135 -4.32 17.96 -1.80
CA ASP A 135 -3.49 16.77 -1.60
C ASP A 135 -3.31 15.97 -2.91
N ARG A 136 -4.35 15.91 -3.76
CA ARG A 136 -4.26 15.26 -5.07
C ARG A 136 -3.21 15.95 -5.92
N ASP A 137 -3.26 17.27 -6.01
CA ASP A 137 -2.35 18.05 -6.84
C ASP A 137 -0.91 17.91 -6.34
N TYR A 138 -0.72 17.89 -5.02
CA TYR A 138 0.57 17.57 -4.41
C TYR A 138 1.07 16.18 -4.80
N ILE A 139 0.24 15.14 -4.67
CA ILE A 139 0.62 13.76 -5.05
C ILE A 139 1.04 13.71 -6.53
N LEU A 140 0.28 14.35 -7.42
CA LEU A 140 0.58 14.36 -8.85
C LEU A 140 1.88 15.11 -9.17
N GLU A 141 2.21 16.16 -8.43
CA GLU A 141 3.51 16.83 -8.54
C GLU A 141 4.64 15.96 -7.99
N TYR A 142 4.44 15.36 -6.81
CA TYR A 142 5.40 14.46 -6.18
C TYR A 142 5.78 13.31 -7.12
N ILE A 143 4.79 12.62 -7.70
CA ILE A 143 5.00 11.53 -8.66
C ILE A 143 5.81 12.01 -9.88
N ARG A 144 5.50 13.19 -10.41
CA ARG A 144 6.23 13.79 -11.54
C ARG A 144 7.70 14.09 -11.22
N ARG A 145 8.04 14.32 -9.96
CA ARG A 145 9.44 14.56 -9.51
C ARG A 145 10.22 13.26 -9.27
N CYS A 146 9.52 12.15 -9.06
CA CYS A 146 10.09 10.82 -8.90
C CYS A 146 10.28 10.05 -10.22
N SER A 147 9.63 10.51 -11.29
CA SER A 147 9.68 9.94 -12.65
C SER A 147 10.85 10.51 -13.46
#